data_AF-A0A8T6GNZ8-F1
#
_entry.id   AF-A0A8T6GNZ8-F1
#
_cell.length_a   1.000
_cell.length_b   1.000
_cell.length_c   1.000
_cell.angle_alpha   90.00
_cell.angle_beta   90.00
_cell.angle_gamma   90.00
#
_symmetry.space_group_name_H-M   'P 1'
#
loop_
_entity.id
_entity.type
_entity.pdbx_description
1 polymer ?
#
loop_
_entity_poly.entity_id
_entity_poly.type
_entity_poly.pdbx_seq_one_letter_code
_entity_poly.pdbx_strand_id
1 'polypeptide(L)'
;MFTKFRAALVLMLLCLVVVSPLAQSDDPYADIAKTRAPDGAFVLGEADAAVKLIEFSDFLCGSCQRYEPIIADFIRDYVLTGQAQFEYRIFPVIDPQLSVQSASLVECADNLQPGSFWRAHDAMFQLTTEHGFTAESPAVFAESLDMDAEALADCAATAGQHAVDARYGFALGVAGTPSLFVQYGDDEPLPIPLALPEQLDSLAKAIRPQSAEPVSIEHGRYAGILAFRRADGGFVLGDPAAPLTIVAFEDFLCPHCQAYQDTLHRFAETHIAKGLAQFEYRFFPVVHPELSVASATLAECVAVQDLGKFWDAHDLLFEFASAGELGNMSESLANLLQLDAAALEACSARAVQHLIDSQLGQSAGVTGTPATRARMNGGRLEVVYAGEQPIDRGGLPYEMLSALAEGADGLSIGAPERSLLNDGFLNDNSLLTGEPCAAPCWQGIKPGETSLAEALEIVEQLDGMTVVNRSEDTAVFASASGTPCCQIASQGSEYVATMLFQFAPKISVGDLIAAHGEPRFVTGQPFSASEYMLMLYYPETPMLLYAHVAGEDGRLSEASPIVSAIYATPEAFQNAFAARPFDNWKGYLRYSEYMDGQFDYSP
;
A
#
# COMPACT_ATOMS: atom_id res chain seq x y z
N MET A 1 19.79 42.73 -84.39
CA MET A 1 21.11 42.18 -84.79
C MET A 1 21.45 41.10 -83.77
N PHE A 2 21.76 39.90 -84.26
CA PHE A 2 21.76 38.61 -83.57
C PHE A 2 22.83 38.43 -82.47
N THR A 3 22.67 37.32 -81.71
CA THR A 3 23.63 36.56 -80.85
C THR A 3 23.64 36.90 -79.35
N LYS A 4 23.63 35.97 -78.37
CA LYS A 4 23.72 34.48 -78.28
C LYS A 4 23.26 34.01 -76.88
N PHE A 5 22.37 33.01 -76.87
CA PHE A 5 22.33 31.75 -76.08
C PHE A 5 23.29 31.44 -74.88
N ARG A 6 22.69 30.83 -73.83
CA ARG A 6 23.12 29.75 -72.88
C ARG A 6 23.75 30.09 -71.50
N ALA A 7 23.03 29.75 -70.41
CA ALA A 7 23.34 28.69 -69.41
C ALA A 7 22.43 28.82 -68.14
N ALA A 8 21.52 27.86 -67.91
CA ALA A 8 21.49 26.90 -66.78
C ALA A 8 20.96 27.49 -65.43
N LEU A 9 19.69 27.29 -65.06
CA LEU A 9 19.09 26.15 -64.31
C LEU A 9 19.44 26.14 -62.80
N VAL A 10 18.43 26.37 -61.95
CA VAL A 10 17.99 25.57 -60.77
C VAL A 10 17.33 26.48 -59.71
N LEU A 11 16.08 26.15 -59.42
CA LEU A 11 15.22 26.64 -58.33
C LEU A 11 15.94 26.62 -56.96
N MET A 12 16.00 27.76 -56.28
CA MET A 12 16.08 27.81 -54.82
C MET A 12 14.64 27.75 -54.28
N LEU A 13 14.20 26.55 -53.89
CA LEU A 13 13.07 26.41 -52.98
C LEU A 13 13.64 26.47 -51.56
N LEU A 14 13.48 27.60 -50.89
CA LEU A 14 13.66 27.68 -49.44
C LEU A 14 12.50 26.92 -48.79
N CYS A 15 12.75 25.73 -48.25
CA CYS A 15 11.89 25.14 -47.25
C CYS A 15 12.06 25.94 -45.96
N LEU A 16 11.17 26.91 -45.71
CA LEU A 16 10.87 27.35 -44.35
C LEU A 16 10.20 26.17 -43.64
N VAL A 17 10.95 25.47 -42.80
CA VAL A 17 10.38 24.67 -41.72
C VAL A 17 9.78 25.69 -40.75
N VAL A 18 8.47 25.87 -40.80
CA VAL A 18 7.74 26.59 -39.77
C VAL A 18 7.67 25.63 -38.58
N VAL A 19 8.62 25.77 -37.65
CA VAL A 19 8.45 25.26 -36.29
C VAL A 19 7.36 26.14 -35.69
N SER A 20 6.17 25.59 -35.50
CA SER A 20 5.11 26.27 -34.76
C SER A 20 5.59 26.43 -33.32
N PRO A 21 5.62 27.65 -32.75
CA PRO A 21 5.89 27.80 -31.33
C PRO A 21 4.77 27.10 -30.56
N LEU A 22 5.13 26.22 -29.63
CA LEU A 22 4.20 25.70 -28.62
C LEU A 22 3.57 26.92 -27.93
N ALA A 23 2.24 27.01 -27.97
CA ALA A 23 1.53 28.09 -27.31
C ALA A 23 1.90 28.07 -25.82
N GLN A 24 2.28 29.23 -25.29
CA GLN A 24 2.53 29.42 -23.86
C GLN A 24 1.29 28.93 -23.10
N SER A 25 1.38 27.80 -22.39
CA SER A 25 0.23 27.27 -21.67
C SER A 25 -0.20 28.28 -20.61
N ASP A 26 -1.46 28.66 -20.53
CA ASP A 26 -1.96 29.27 -19.30
C ASP A 26 -2.00 28.15 -18.27
N ASP A 27 -1.47 28.36 -17.05
CA ASP A 27 -1.51 27.34 -15.99
C ASP A 27 -2.97 27.09 -15.59
N PRO A 28 -3.57 25.93 -15.96
CA PRO A 28 -4.98 25.68 -15.71
C PRO A 28 -5.28 25.48 -14.22
N TYR A 29 -4.24 25.37 -13.39
CA TYR A 29 -4.32 25.14 -11.95
C TYR A 29 -3.92 26.35 -11.13
N ALA A 30 -3.81 27.54 -11.73
CA ALA A 30 -3.35 28.77 -11.07
C ALA A 30 -4.15 29.12 -9.80
N ASP A 31 -5.44 28.80 -9.78
CA ASP A 31 -6.37 29.11 -8.68
C ASP A 31 -6.56 27.94 -7.68
N ILE A 32 -5.81 26.85 -7.84
CA ILE A 32 -5.89 25.67 -6.96
C ILE A 32 -4.68 25.65 -6.03
N ALA A 33 -4.89 25.31 -4.76
CA ALA A 33 -3.80 25.12 -3.81
C ALA A 33 -2.84 24.02 -4.28
N LYS A 34 -1.53 24.30 -4.26
CA LYS A 34 -0.45 23.39 -4.67
C LYS A 34 0.42 23.12 -3.45
N THR A 35 0.52 21.87 -3.04
CA THR A 35 1.30 21.46 -1.86
C THR A 35 2.11 20.20 -2.14
N ARG A 36 2.93 19.80 -1.16
CA ARG A 36 3.68 18.55 -1.15
C ARG A 36 3.19 17.69 -0.01
N ALA A 37 3.05 16.38 -0.22
CA ALA A 37 2.87 15.41 0.87
C ALA A 37 4.15 15.37 1.75
N PRO A 38 4.09 14.81 2.98
CA PRO A 38 5.25 14.76 3.88
C PRO A 38 6.49 14.07 3.28
N ASP A 39 6.30 13.12 2.36
CA ASP A 39 7.32 12.39 1.62
C ASP A 39 7.64 13.01 0.25
N GLY A 40 7.11 14.19 -0.06
CA GLY A 40 7.44 14.99 -1.24
C GLY A 40 6.54 14.78 -2.46
N ALA A 41 5.49 13.95 -2.39
CA ALA A 41 4.52 13.81 -3.48
C ALA A 41 3.82 15.12 -3.84
N PHE A 42 3.31 15.24 -5.05
CA PHE A 42 2.70 16.47 -5.53
C PHE A 42 1.19 16.46 -5.31
N VAL A 43 0.66 17.48 -4.64
CA VAL A 43 -0.77 17.54 -4.29
C VAL A 43 -1.41 18.82 -4.84
N LEU A 44 -2.57 18.67 -5.50
CA LEU A 44 -3.51 19.73 -5.85
C LEU A 44 -4.75 19.66 -4.95
N GLY A 45 -5.22 20.81 -4.50
CA GLY A 45 -6.45 20.97 -3.74
C GLY A 45 -6.22 21.40 -2.30
N GLU A 46 -7.32 21.71 -1.62
CA GLU A 46 -7.33 22.20 -0.24
C GLU A 46 -6.86 21.11 0.73
N ALA A 47 -6.04 21.47 1.72
CA ALA A 47 -5.41 20.55 2.66
C ALA A 47 -6.40 19.71 3.49
N ASP A 48 -7.61 20.22 3.71
CA ASP A 48 -8.68 19.62 4.51
C ASP A 48 -9.74 18.89 3.69
N ALA A 49 -9.55 18.71 2.38
CA ALA A 49 -10.47 17.95 1.57
C ALA A 49 -10.58 16.51 2.09
N ALA A 50 -11.82 16.05 2.31
CA ALA A 50 -12.07 14.74 2.94
C ALA A 50 -11.68 13.54 2.07
N VAL A 51 -11.44 13.76 0.77
CA VAL A 51 -11.09 12.72 -0.19
C VAL A 51 -9.89 13.15 -1.00
N LYS A 52 -8.98 12.23 -1.24
CA LYS A 52 -7.83 12.38 -2.11
C LYS A 52 -7.81 11.26 -3.14
N LEU A 53 -7.72 11.61 -4.41
CA LEU A 53 -7.41 10.67 -5.50
C LEU A 53 -5.89 10.64 -5.67
N ILE A 54 -5.27 9.48 -5.49
CA ILE A 54 -3.83 9.27 -5.68
C ILE A 54 -3.62 8.53 -6.99
N GLU A 55 -2.79 9.06 -7.88
CA GLU A 55 -2.41 8.41 -9.14
C GLU A 55 -0.92 8.08 -9.16
N PHE A 56 -0.60 6.81 -9.37
CA PHE A 56 0.75 6.36 -9.74
C PHE A 56 0.84 6.29 -11.26
N SER A 57 1.71 7.13 -11.85
CA SER A 57 1.74 7.33 -13.29
C SER A 57 3.15 7.51 -13.84
N ASP A 58 3.28 7.28 -15.15
CA ASP A 58 4.51 7.37 -15.92
C ASP A 58 4.24 8.23 -17.18
N PHE A 59 5.05 9.25 -17.42
CA PHE A 59 4.89 10.15 -18.56
C PHE A 59 5.00 9.43 -19.93
N LEU A 60 5.63 8.25 -19.98
CA LEU A 60 5.76 7.43 -21.18
C LEU A 60 4.65 6.39 -21.34
N CYS A 61 3.80 6.22 -20.33
CA CYS A 61 2.77 5.20 -20.31
C CYS A 61 1.57 5.63 -21.19
N GLY A 62 1.37 4.91 -22.30
CA GLY A 62 0.26 5.21 -23.22
C GLY A 62 -1.13 5.05 -22.60
N SER A 63 -1.28 4.25 -21.55
CA SER A 63 -2.54 4.18 -20.78
C SER A 63 -2.75 5.42 -19.93
N CYS A 64 -1.70 5.93 -19.31
CA CYS A 64 -1.69 7.12 -18.48
C CYS A 64 -2.04 8.37 -19.31
N GLN A 65 -1.45 8.48 -20.50
CA GLN A 65 -1.81 9.50 -21.51
C GLN A 65 -3.31 9.48 -21.88
N ARG A 66 -3.98 8.32 -21.84
CA ARG A 66 -5.43 8.22 -22.09
C ARG A 66 -6.27 8.61 -20.87
N TYR A 67 -5.69 8.58 -19.67
CA TYR A 67 -6.34 8.97 -18.43
C TYR A 67 -6.26 10.48 -18.17
N GLU A 68 -5.27 11.17 -18.71
CA GLU A 68 -5.10 12.63 -18.58
C GLU A 68 -6.41 13.43 -18.72
N PRO A 69 -7.24 13.24 -19.77
CA PRO A 69 -8.49 13.99 -19.89
C PRO A 69 -9.50 13.69 -18.75
N ILE A 70 -9.48 12.46 -18.23
CA ILE A 70 -10.38 12.01 -17.16
C ILE A 70 -9.94 12.61 -15.82
N ILE A 71 -8.64 12.66 -15.58
CA ILE A 71 -8.05 13.30 -14.41
C ILE A 71 -8.28 14.81 -14.46
N ALA A 72 -8.14 15.44 -15.63
CA ALA A 72 -8.47 16.85 -15.82
C ALA A 72 -9.96 17.14 -15.52
N ASP A 73 -10.87 16.25 -15.94
CA ASP A 73 -12.29 16.34 -15.59
C ASP A 73 -12.50 16.23 -14.06
N PHE A 74 -11.83 15.28 -13.39
CA PHE A 74 -11.88 15.14 -11.93
C PHE A 74 -11.36 16.39 -11.21
N ILE A 75 -10.20 16.92 -11.63
CA ILE A 75 -9.62 18.12 -11.04
C ILE A 75 -10.58 19.30 -11.17
N ARG A 76 -11.15 19.52 -12.36
CA ARG A 76 -12.10 20.60 -12.59
C ARG A 76 -13.37 20.46 -11.75
N ASP A 77 -13.94 19.26 -11.68
CA ASP A 77 -15.27 19.07 -11.10
C ASP A 77 -15.21 18.95 -9.56
N TYR A 78 -14.09 18.48 -9.01
CA TYR A 78 -13.97 18.15 -7.58
C TYR A 78 -12.83 18.87 -6.86
N VAL A 79 -11.64 18.96 -7.46
CA VAL A 79 -10.49 19.57 -6.79
C VAL A 79 -10.61 21.09 -6.77
N LEU A 80 -10.95 21.69 -7.92
CA LEU A 80 -11.20 23.13 -8.05
C LEU A 80 -12.37 23.60 -7.18
N THR A 81 -13.33 22.73 -6.90
CA THR A 81 -14.49 23.04 -6.04
C THR A 81 -14.25 22.77 -4.56
N GLY A 82 -13.04 22.34 -4.18
CA GLY A 82 -12.64 22.04 -2.80
C GLY A 82 -13.23 20.74 -2.25
N GLN A 83 -13.83 19.89 -3.09
CA GLN A 83 -14.44 18.64 -2.67
C GLN A 83 -13.42 17.49 -2.55
N ALA A 84 -12.29 17.57 -3.25
CA ALA A 84 -11.25 16.55 -3.22
C ALA A 84 -9.83 17.14 -3.38
N GLN A 85 -8.84 16.33 -3.06
CA GLN A 85 -7.44 16.49 -3.48
C GLN A 85 -7.11 15.55 -4.63
N PHE A 86 -6.11 15.94 -5.42
CA PHE A 86 -5.44 15.06 -6.36
C PHE A 86 -3.95 14.98 -6.00
N GLU A 87 -3.45 13.78 -5.78
CA GLU A 87 -2.04 13.51 -5.48
C GLU A 87 -1.43 12.71 -6.61
N TYR A 88 -0.37 13.25 -7.21
CA TYR A 88 0.37 12.58 -8.27
C TYR A 88 1.65 11.96 -7.72
N ARG A 89 1.85 10.68 -8.04
CA ARG A 89 3.00 9.86 -7.66
C ARG A 89 3.75 9.42 -8.90
N ILE A 90 5.03 9.79 -8.96
CA ILE A 90 5.90 9.47 -10.09
C ILE A 90 6.30 7.99 -10.00
N PHE A 91 5.87 7.18 -10.97
CA PHE A 91 6.10 5.73 -10.96
C PHE A 91 6.71 5.24 -12.30
N PRO A 92 8.03 5.46 -12.52
CA PRO A 92 8.68 5.22 -13.81
C PRO A 92 8.89 3.72 -14.05
N VAL A 93 8.04 3.10 -14.86
CA VAL A 93 8.01 1.65 -15.12
C VAL A 93 8.01 1.25 -16.59
N ILE A 94 7.90 2.20 -17.51
CA ILE A 94 7.83 1.90 -18.95
C ILE A 94 9.22 1.65 -19.55
N ASP A 95 10.15 2.57 -19.31
CA ASP A 95 11.54 2.49 -19.72
C ASP A 95 12.47 2.95 -18.57
N PRO A 96 13.49 2.15 -18.18
CA PRO A 96 14.29 2.43 -16.99
C PRO A 96 15.11 3.72 -17.07
N GLN A 97 15.42 4.22 -18.27
CA GLN A 97 16.21 5.44 -18.43
C GLN A 97 15.31 6.63 -18.79
N LEU A 98 14.45 6.47 -19.79
CA LEU A 98 13.66 7.58 -20.32
C LEU A 98 12.53 7.99 -19.36
N SER A 99 11.95 7.04 -18.62
CA SER A 99 10.88 7.36 -17.65
C SER A 99 11.44 8.09 -16.44
N VAL A 100 12.63 7.69 -15.98
CA VAL A 100 13.35 8.38 -14.90
C VAL A 100 13.78 9.77 -15.36
N GLN A 101 14.26 9.91 -16.60
CA GLN A 101 14.67 11.19 -17.14
C GLN A 101 13.49 12.17 -17.26
N SER A 102 12.37 11.74 -17.82
CA SER A 102 11.17 12.59 -17.95
C SER A 102 10.62 12.98 -16.57
N ALA A 103 10.53 12.02 -15.65
CA ALA A 103 10.18 12.26 -14.26
C ALA A 103 11.06 13.31 -13.57
N SER A 104 12.37 13.16 -13.69
CA SER A 104 13.36 14.03 -13.05
C SER A 104 13.28 15.46 -13.58
N LEU A 105 13.01 15.64 -14.88
CA LEU A 105 12.79 16.97 -15.46
C LEU A 105 11.54 17.64 -14.91
N VAL A 106 10.43 16.90 -14.76
CA VAL A 106 9.17 17.44 -14.21
C VAL A 106 9.32 17.79 -12.73
N GLU A 107 9.96 16.92 -11.93
CA GLU A 107 10.30 17.21 -10.52
C GLU A 107 11.15 18.50 -10.43
N CYS A 108 12.16 18.62 -11.29
CA CYS A 108 13.07 19.74 -11.27
C CYS A 108 12.48 21.07 -11.72
N ALA A 109 11.41 21.05 -12.52
CA ALA A 109 10.65 22.26 -12.78
C ALA A 109 10.19 22.88 -11.44
N ASP A 110 9.59 22.06 -10.55
CA ASP A 110 9.11 22.53 -9.24
C ASP A 110 10.26 22.92 -8.30
N ASN A 111 11.36 22.17 -8.29
CA ASN A 111 12.53 22.49 -7.46
C ASN A 111 13.17 23.84 -7.84
N LEU A 112 13.19 24.18 -9.13
CA LEU A 112 13.72 25.44 -9.64
C LEU A 112 12.70 26.58 -9.52
N GLN A 113 11.41 26.28 -9.68
CA GLN A 113 10.32 27.24 -9.58
C GLN A 113 9.12 26.61 -8.84
N PRO A 114 9.05 26.77 -7.50
CA PRO A 114 8.00 26.15 -6.69
C PRO A 114 6.58 26.46 -7.19
N GLY A 115 5.76 25.41 -7.31
CA GLY A 115 4.41 25.46 -7.82
C GLY A 115 4.30 25.27 -9.34
N SER A 116 5.41 25.06 -10.06
CA SER A 116 5.40 24.80 -11.50
C SER A 116 5.22 23.32 -11.87
N PHE A 117 5.21 22.40 -10.89
CA PHE A 117 5.03 20.97 -11.16
C PHE A 117 3.87 20.66 -12.11
N TRP A 118 2.69 21.22 -11.85
CA TRP A 118 1.47 20.85 -12.60
C TRP A 118 1.46 21.35 -14.05
N ARG A 119 2.04 22.53 -14.29
CA ARG A 119 2.31 23.00 -15.64
C ARG A 119 3.33 22.10 -16.34
N ALA A 120 4.37 21.69 -15.61
CA ALA A 120 5.43 20.81 -16.09
C ALA A 120 4.91 19.39 -16.39
N HIS A 121 4.00 18.88 -15.56
CA HIS A 121 3.28 17.63 -15.72
C HIS A 121 2.50 17.61 -17.04
N ASP A 122 1.61 18.59 -17.25
CA ASP A 122 0.80 18.68 -18.47
C ASP A 122 1.69 18.84 -19.72
N ALA A 123 2.73 19.68 -19.63
CA ALA A 123 3.66 19.89 -20.73
C ALA A 123 4.43 18.61 -21.09
N MET A 124 4.78 17.79 -20.11
CA MET A 124 5.48 16.52 -20.34
C MET A 124 4.54 15.49 -20.96
N PHE A 125 3.31 15.33 -20.44
CA PHE A 125 2.32 14.45 -21.05
C PHE A 125 1.98 14.86 -22.48
N GLN A 126 1.84 16.15 -22.74
CA GLN A 126 1.63 16.66 -24.09
C GLN A 126 2.80 16.29 -25.01
N LEU A 127 4.04 16.57 -24.57
CA LEU A 127 5.25 16.24 -25.31
C LEU A 127 5.34 14.75 -25.64
N THR A 128 5.16 13.87 -24.64
CA THR A 128 5.27 12.43 -24.84
C THR A 128 4.12 11.84 -25.64
N THR A 129 2.91 12.44 -25.58
CA THR A 129 1.75 12.02 -26.38
C THR A 129 1.90 12.40 -27.85
N GLU A 130 2.35 13.63 -28.12
CA GLU A 130 2.43 14.16 -29.50
C GLU A 130 3.69 13.70 -30.23
N HIS A 131 4.81 13.56 -29.51
CA HIS A 131 6.14 13.40 -30.11
C HIS A 131 6.93 12.20 -29.56
N GLY A 132 6.48 11.59 -28.46
CA GLY A 132 7.31 10.67 -27.68
C GLY A 132 8.43 11.40 -26.94
N PHE A 133 9.25 10.64 -26.21
CA PHE A 133 10.41 11.18 -25.52
C PHE A 133 11.71 10.79 -26.26
N THR A 134 12.45 11.79 -26.72
CA THR A 134 13.68 11.65 -27.50
C THR A 134 14.83 12.43 -26.87
N ALA A 135 16.02 12.37 -27.48
CA ALA A 135 17.20 13.11 -27.00
C ALA A 135 17.00 14.63 -27.03
N GLU A 136 16.12 15.14 -27.89
CA GLU A 136 15.78 16.56 -28.01
C GLU A 136 14.68 17.00 -27.01
N SER A 137 13.93 16.06 -26.45
CA SER A 137 12.80 16.34 -25.54
C SER A 137 13.16 17.23 -24.36
N PRO A 138 14.32 17.09 -23.67
CA PRO A 138 14.67 17.98 -22.57
C PRO A 138 14.73 19.47 -22.97
N ALA A 139 15.27 19.79 -24.16
CA ALA A 139 15.35 21.16 -24.63
C ALA A 139 13.97 21.72 -25.02
N VAL A 140 13.14 20.90 -25.68
CA VAL A 140 11.76 21.27 -26.04
C VAL A 140 10.91 21.49 -24.79
N PHE A 141 11.11 20.65 -23.76
CA PHE A 141 10.42 20.74 -22.49
C PHE A 141 10.82 22.01 -21.72
N ALA A 142 12.12 22.34 -21.68
CA ALA A 142 12.59 23.59 -21.06
C ALA A 142 12.00 24.82 -21.77
N GLU A 143 11.96 24.82 -23.11
CA GLU A 143 11.36 25.90 -23.90
C GLU A 143 9.85 26.05 -23.62
N SER A 144 9.09 24.95 -23.48
CA SER A 144 7.65 25.02 -23.22
C SER A 144 7.30 25.60 -21.84
N LEU A 145 8.24 25.52 -20.89
CA LEU A 145 8.10 26.06 -19.54
C LEU A 145 8.74 27.44 -19.36
N ASP A 146 9.43 27.98 -20.37
CA ASP A 146 10.27 29.19 -20.26
C ASP A 146 11.34 29.06 -19.17
N MET A 147 11.97 27.87 -19.11
CA MET A 147 13.01 27.52 -18.13
C MET A 147 14.36 27.28 -18.80
N ASP A 148 15.43 27.48 -18.06
CA ASP A 148 16.79 27.21 -18.54
C ASP A 148 17.05 25.70 -18.65
N ALA A 149 17.39 25.23 -19.85
CA ALA A 149 17.56 23.81 -20.14
C ALA A 149 18.78 23.20 -19.41
N GLU A 150 19.84 23.97 -19.19
CA GLU A 150 21.04 23.52 -18.48
C GLU A 150 20.73 23.36 -16.99
N ALA A 151 20.05 24.34 -16.38
CA ALA A 151 19.60 24.27 -14.99
C ALA A 151 18.66 23.09 -14.73
N LEU A 152 17.71 22.83 -15.64
CA LEU A 152 16.83 21.66 -15.55
C LEU A 152 17.61 20.34 -15.62
N ALA A 153 18.56 20.24 -16.55
CA ALA A 153 19.39 19.04 -16.70
C ALA A 153 20.28 18.78 -15.48
N ASP A 154 20.91 19.84 -14.95
CA ASP A 154 21.76 19.77 -13.75
C ASP A 154 20.96 19.33 -12.52
N CYS A 155 19.76 19.89 -12.33
CA CYS A 155 18.86 19.44 -11.27
C CYS A 155 18.45 17.97 -11.46
N ALA A 156 18.04 17.60 -12.68
CA ALA A 156 17.52 16.27 -12.98
C ALA A 156 18.56 15.16 -12.74
N ALA A 157 19.85 15.47 -12.79
CA ALA A 157 20.92 14.54 -12.46
C ALA A 157 20.92 14.06 -10.99
N THR A 158 20.21 14.77 -10.10
CA THR A 158 20.14 14.47 -8.66
C THR A 158 18.71 14.37 -8.12
N ALA A 159 17.70 14.49 -9.00
CA ALA A 159 16.30 14.33 -8.66
C ALA A 159 16.00 12.92 -8.14
N GLY A 160 15.09 12.80 -7.18
CA GLY A 160 14.93 11.56 -6.42
C GLY A 160 13.49 11.22 -6.00
N GLN A 161 12.52 12.10 -6.28
CA GLN A 161 11.14 11.89 -5.85
C GLN A 161 10.56 10.60 -6.44
N HIS A 162 10.93 10.27 -7.68
CA HIS A 162 10.52 9.03 -8.34
C HIS A 162 10.88 7.76 -7.56
N ALA A 163 12.02 7.74 -6.85
CA ALA A 163 12.43 6.58 -6.05
C ALA A 163 11.63 6.49 -4.73
N VAL A 164 11.28 7.63 -4.14
CA VAL A 164 10.42 7.71 -2.95
C VAL A 164 9.01 7.24 -3.29
N ASP A 165 8.43 7.78 -4.37
CA ASP A 165 7.10 7.44 -4.84
C ASP A 165 7.01 5.98 -5.31
N ALA A 166 8.05 5.45 -5.98
CA ALA A 166 8.10 4.04 -6.36
C ALA A 166 8.09 3.11 -5.14
N ARG A 167 8.88 3.41 -4.10
CA ARG A 167 8.87 2.64 -2.84
C ARG A 167 7.50 2.65 -2.17
N TYR A 168 6.85 3.82 -2.13
CA TYR A 168 5.50 3.95 -1.58
C TYR A 168 4.48 3.13 -2.39
N GLY A 169 4.53 3.23 -3.72
CA GLY A 169 3.67 2.45 -4.62
C GLY A 169 3.85 0.94 -4.45
N PHE A 170 5.09 0.44 -4.39
CA PHE A 170 5.34 -0.99 -4.15
C PHE A 170 4.80 -1.46 -2.80
N ALA A 171 4.89 -0.63 -1.75
CA ALA A 171 4.31 -0.95 -0.45
C ALA A 171 2.77 -1.06 -0.49
N LEU A 172 2.12 -0.28 -1.36
CA LEU A 172 0.68 -0.35 -1.64
C LEU A 172 0.29 -1.44 -2.65
N GLY A 173 1.25 -2.22 -3.17
CA GLY A 173 1.00 -3.27 -4.16
C GLY A 173 0.81 -2.76 -5.59
N VAL A 174 1.27 -1.55 -5.92
CA VAL A 174 1.26 -1.03 -7.29
C VAL A 174 2.13 -1.91 -8.18
N ALA A 175 1.51 -2.47 -9.22
CA ALA A 175 2.17 -3.37 -10.17
C ALA A 175 2.32 -2.79 -11.58
N GLY A 176 1.82 -1.58 -11.83
CA GLY A 176 1.89 -0.91 -13.14
C GLY A 176 1.19 0.44 -13.16
N THR A 177 1.23 1.12 -14.31
CA THR A 177 0.64 2.46 -14.49
C THR A 177 -0.43 2.50 -15.61
N PRO A 178 -1.47 3.34 -15.48
CA PRO A 178 -1.80 4.09 -14.27
C PRO A 178 -2.35 3.15 -13.19
N SER A 179 -2.06 3.43 -11.92
CA SER A 179 -2.76 2.84 -10.78
C SER A 179 -3.39 3.94 -9.96
N LEU A 180 -4.70 3.85 -9.73
CA LEU A 180 -5.45 4.85 -9.00
C LEU A 180 -5.83 4.32 -7.62
N PHE A 181 -5.76 5.19 -6.62
CA PHE A 181 -6.21 4.92 -5.27
C PHE A 181 -7.08 6.07 -4.79
N VAL A 182 -8.03 5.76 -3.92
CA VAL A 182 -8.78 6.78 -3.16
C VAL A 182 -8.37 6.69 -1.70
N GLN A 183 -8.03 7.83 -1.12
CA GLN A 183 -7.77 7.99 0.30
C GLN A 183 -8.85 8.89 0.88
N TYR A 184 -9.34 8.53 2.07
CA TYR A 184 -10.41 9.23 2.77
C TYR A 184 -9.88 9.73 4.12
N GLY A 185 -9.69 11.04 4.25
CA GLY A 185 -8.97 11.61 5.39
C GLY A 185 -7.57 10.99 5.54
N ASP A 186 -7.26 10.51 6.76
CA ASP A 186 -5.98 9.86 7.09
C ASP A 186 -6.03 8.32 6.95
N ASP A 187 -7.10 7.75 6.40
CA ASP A 187 -7.21 6.30 6.18
C ASP A 187 -6.19 5.83 5.11
N GLU A 188 -5.83 4.54 5.13
CA GLU A 188 -4.95 3.93 4.11
C GLU A 188 -5.56 4.06 2.70
N PRO A 189 -4.77 4.35 1.66
CA PRO A 189 -5.25 4.40 0.29
C PRO A 189 -5.86 3.07 -0.17
N LEU A 190 -7.07 3.14 -0.73
CA LEU A 190 -7.77 2.00 -1.29
C LEU A 190 -7.59 1.99 -2.80
N PRO A 191 -7.12 0.89 -3.42
CA PRO A 191 -6.99 0.85 -4.87
C PRO A 191 -8.36 0.99 -5.53
N ILE A 192 -8.40 1.65 -6.67
CA ILE A 192 -9.57 1.74 -7.54
C ILE A 192 -9.32 0.76 -8.68
N PRO A 193 -10.13 -0.32 -8.83
CA PRO A 193 -9.96 -1.26 -9.93
C PRO A 193 -9.99 -0.50 -11.26
N LEU A 194 -8.90 -0.61 -12.04
CA LEU A 194 -8.62 0.08 -13.31
C LEU A 194 -9.89 0.58 -14.01
N ALA A 195 -10.21 1.84 -13.73
CA ALA A 195 -11.49 2.45 -14.04
C ALA A 195 -11.64 2.62 -15.56
N LEU A 196 -12.71 2.07 -16.13
CA LEU A 196 -13.24 2.71 -17.33
C LEU A 196 -13.53 4.18 -16.97
N PRO A 197 -13.32 5.17 -17.86
CA PRO A 197 -13.58 6.58 -17.58
C PRO A 197 -14.94 6.86 -16.90
N GLU A 198 -15.96 6.07 -17.23
CA GLU A 198 -17.32 6.13 -16.65
C GLU A 198 -17.36 5.81 -15.14
N GLN A 199 -16.42 5.01 -14.64
CA GLN A 199 -16.31 4.64 -13.24
C GLN A 199 -15.64 5.74 -12.40
N LEU A 200 -14.81 6.60 -13.00
CA LEU A 200 -14.24 7.77 -12.32
C LEU A 200 -15.30 8.84 -12.04
N ASP A 201 -16.20 9.13 -12.98
CA ASP A 201 -17.37 10.00 -12.73
C ASP A 201 -18.30 9.41 -11.67
N SER A 202 -18.51 8.09 -11.69
CA SER A 202 -19.33 7.39 -10.68
C SER A 202 -18.66 7.40 -9.30
N LEU A 203 -17.35 7.16 -9.24
CA LEU A 203 -16.53 7.27 -8.04
C LEU A 203 -16.56 8.70 -7.53
N ALA A 204 -16.38 9.70 -8.38
CA ALA A 204 -16.38 11.10 -8.00
C ALA A 204 -17.76 11.57 -7.52
N LYS A 205 -18.86 11.00 -8.04
CA LYS A 205 -20.21 11.18 -7.48
C LYS A 205 -20.42 10.46 -6.15
N ALA A 206 -19.76 9.32 -5.92
CA ALA A 206 -19.70 8.62 -4.64
C ALA A 206 -18.80 9.34 -3.61
N ILE A 207 -17.81 10.11 -4.09
CA ILE A 207 -16.97 11.07 -3.34
C ILE A 207 -17.78 12.30 -2.89
N ARG A 208 -19.11 12.22 -2.76
CA ARG A 208 -19.75 13.12 -1.78
C ARG A 208 -19.43 12.55 -0.41
N PRO A 209 -18.56 13.21 0.40
CA PRO A 209 -18.57 12.95 1.82
C PRO A 209 -19.91 13.52 2.29
N GLN A 210 -20.96 12.72 2.23
CA GLN A 210 -21.88 12.75 3.35
C GLN A 210 -21.13 12.06 4.49
N SER A 211 -20.13 12.76 5.04
CA SER A 211 -19.94 12.73 6.48
C SER A 211 -21.22 13.34 7.07
N ALA A 212 -22.31 12.60 6.97
CA ALA A 212 -23.53 12.93 7.64
C ALA A 212 -23.16 12.89 9.12
N GLU A 213 -23.43 13.98 9.83
CA GLU A 213 -23.41 13.93 11.28
C GLU A 213 -24.13 12.66 11.75
N PRO A 214 -23.62 11.97 12.78
CA PRO A 214 -24.25 10.75 13.26
C PRO A 214 -25.75 10.95 13.50
N VAL A 215 -26.56 10.08 12.90
CA VAL A 215 -28.02 10.12 12.99
C VAL A 215 -28.46 9.12 14.03
N SER A 216 -29.32 9.51 14.96
CA SER A 216 -29.97 8.57 15.87
C SER A 216 -31.01 7.74 15.11
N ILE A 217 -30.96 6.42 15.22
CA ILE A 217 -32.00 5.55 14.67
C ILE A 217 -33.25 5.69 15.55
N GLU A 218 -34.39 5.98 14.92
CA GLU A 218 -35.63 6.31 15.64
C GLU A 218 -36.49 5.08 15.97
N HIS A 219 -36.38 4.00 15.19
CA HIS A 219 -37.28 2.84 15.25
C HIS A 219 -36.53 1.52 15.11
N GLY A 220 -37.26 0.41 15.23
CA GLY A 220 -36.70 -0.92 15.00
C GLY A 220 -35.78 -1.40 16.11
N ARG A 221 -34.99 -2.43 15.80
CA ARG A 221 -34.08 -3.10 16.74
C ARG A 221 -32.99 -2.17 17.27
N TYR A 222 -32.55 -1.23 16.44
CA TYR A 222 -31.40 -0.37 16.71
C TYR A 222 -31.79 1.02 17.25
N ALA A 223 -33.06 1.20 17.65
CA ALA A 223 -33.56 2.48 18.14
C ALA A 223 -32.69 3.04 19.29
N GLY A 224 -32.27 4.29 19.13
CA GLY A 224 -31.39 5.01 20.07
C GLY A 224 -29.90 4.76 19.87
N ILE A 225 -29.49 3.90 18.95
CA ILE A 225 -28.09 3.77 18.53
C ILE A 225 -27.83 4.75 17.37
N LEU A 226 -26.63 5.34 17.34
CA LEU A 226 -26.20 6.21 16.26
C LEU A 226 -25.83 5.41 15.01
N ALA A 227 -26.16 5.94 13.84
CA ALA A 227 -25.72 5.45 12.55
C ALA A 227 -25.02 6.57 11.78
N PHE A 228 -23.93 6.23 11.10
CA PHE A 228 -23.20 7.18 10.26
C PHE A 228 -22.47 6.46 9.12
N ARG A 229 -21.94 7.24 8.19
CA ARG A 229 -21.11 6.75 7.09
C ARG A 229 -19.66 7.12 7.38
N ARG A 230 -18.73 6.18 7.23
CA ARG A 230 -17.30 6.51 7.15
C ARG A 230 -17.04 7.35 5.91
N ALA A 231 -15.90 8.04 5.90
CA ALA A 231 -15.49 8.84 4.75
C ALA A 231 -15.38 7.98 3.47
N ASP A 232 -14.91 6.73 3.60
CA ASP A 232 -14.88 5.72 2.53
C ASP A 232 -16.22 5.01 2.25
N GLY A 233 -17.30 5.46 2.90
CA GLY A 233 -18.65 5.00 2.68
C GLY A 233 -19.07 3.74 3.45
N GLY A 234 -18.24 3.20 4.35
CA GLY A 234 -18.65 2.13 5.26
C GLY A 234 -19.86 2.53 6.10
N PHE A 235 -20.80 1.62 6.33
CA PHE A 235 -22.01 1.89 7.12
C PHE A 235 -21.77 1.51 8.56
N VAL A 236 -21.86 2.47 9.48
CA VAL A 236 -21.51 2.25 10.88
C VAL A 236 -22.75 2.36 11.77
N LEU A 237 -22.83 1.47 12.74
CA LEU A 237 -23.75 1.47 13.86
C LEU A 237 -22.95 1.59 15.16
N GLY A 238 -23.17 2.64 15.93
CA GLY A 238 -22.51 2.87 17.22
C GLY A 238 -22.04 4.30 17.42
N ASP A 239 -21.54 4.57 18.63
CA ASP A 239 -20.93 5.85 18.98
C ASP A 239 -19.61 6.04 18.19
N PRO A 240 -19.43 7.12 17.40
CA PRO A 240 -18.18 7.39 16.70
C PRO A 240 -16.94 7.47 17.60
N ALA A 241 -17.12 7.74 18.90
CA ALA A 241 -16.05 7.78 19.89
C ALA A 241 -15.72 6.41 20.50
N ALA A 242 -16.50 5.36 20.22
CA ALA A 242 -16.24 4.03 20.75
C ALA A 242 -14.90 3.49 20.18
N PRO A 243 -14.02 2.92 21.04
CA PRO A 243 -12.64 2.62 20.66
C PRO A 243 -12.52 1.40 19.74
N LEU A 244 -13.44 0.45 19.80
CA LEU A 244 -13.42 -0.75 18.98
C LEU A 244 -14.39 -0.61 17.81
N THR A 245 -13.96 -0.92 16.60
CA THR A 245 -14.86 -1.13 15.46
C THR A 245 -14.70 -2.56 14.95
N ILE A 246 -15.81 -3.31 14.95
CA ILE A 246 -15.91 -4.61 14.31
C ILE A 246 -16.42 -4.38 12.89
N VAL A 247 -15.66 -4.81 11.89
CA VAL A 247 -16.02 -4.68 10.47
C VAL A 247 -16.43 -6.05 9.95
N ALA A 248 -17.63 -6.18 9.38
CA ALA A 248 -18.08 -7.41 8.72
C ALA A 248 -18.25 -7.19 7.22
N PHE A 249 -17.57 -8.03 6.44
CA PHE A 249 -17.74 -8.18 5.01
C PHE A 249 -18.75 -9.28 4.75
N GLU A 250 -19.91 -8.90 4.22
CA GLU A 250 -21.04 -9.82 4.06
C GLU A 250 -21.70 -9.69 2.69
N ASP A 251 -22.44 -10.75 2.34
CA ASP A 251 -23.30 -10.81 1.17
C ASP A 251 -24.70 -11.20 1.65
N PHE A 252 -25.72 -10.42 1.29
CA PHE A 252 -27.11 -10.69 1.67
C PHE A 252 -27.59 -12.10 1.28
N LEU A 253 -27.07 -12.65 0.18
CA LEU A 253 -27.42 -13.99 -0.31
C LEU A 253 -26.62 -15.12 0.37
N CYS A 254 -25.62 -14.81 1.19
CA CYS A 254 -24.81 -15.82 1.86
C CYS A 254 -25.57 -16.45 3.04
N PRO A 255 -25.84 -17.77 3.05
CA PRO A 255 -26.54 -18.42 4.16
C PRO A 255 -25.80 -18.33 5.49
N HIS A 256 -24.46 -18.25 5.46
CA HIS A 256 -23.66 -18.07 6.66
C HIS A 256 -23.75 -16.64 7.21
N CYS A 257 -23.86 -15.62 6.34
CA CYS A 257 -24.11 -14.24 6.77
C CYS A 257 -25.50 -14.10 7.36
N GLN A 258 -26.51 -14.72 6.73
CA GLN A 258 -27.89 -14.77 7.26
C GLN A 258 -27.93 -15.37 8.67
N ALA A 259 -27.22 -16.49 8.90
CA ALA A 259 -27.12 -17.10 10.23
C ALA A 259 -26.29 -16.25 11.22
N TYR A 260 -25.40 -15.41 10.73
CA TYR A 260 -24.54 -14.56 11.57
C TYR A 260 -25.29 -13.33 12.13
N GLN A 261 -26.40 -12.92 11.51
CA GLN A 261 -27.18 -11.76 11.94
C GLN A 261 -27.63 -11.84 13.41
N ASP A 262 -28.01 -13.02 13.91
CA ASP A 262 -28.36 -13.19 15.33
C ASP A 262 -27.20 -12.82 16.28
N THR A 263 -25.96 -13.12 15.88
CA THR A 263 -24.76 -12.78 16.65
C THR A 263 -24.53 -11.27 16.65
N LEU A 264 -24.66 -10.63 15.48
CA LEU A 264 -24.50 -9.19 15.31
C LEU A 264 -25.58 -8.41 16.05
N HIS A 265 -26.84 -8.84 15.96
CA HIS A 265 -27.96 -8.28 16.69
C HIS A 265 -27.72 -8.32 18.20
N ARG A 266 -27.31 -9.48 18.73
CA ARG A 266 -26.99 -9.62 20.16
C ARG A 266 -25.83 -8.70 20.55
N PHE A 267 -24.80 -8.57 19.71
CA PHE A 267 -23.65 -7.69 19.98
C PHE A 267 -24.07 -6.21 19.96
N ALA A 268 -24.94 -5.81 19.03
CA ALA A 268 -25.48 -4.46 18.96
C ALA A 268 -26.22 -4.06 20.23
N GLU A 269 -27.11 -4.92 20.71
CA GLU A 269 -27.90 -4.69 21.93
C GLU A 269 -27.03 -4.65 23.20
N THR A 270 -25.98 -5.47 23.27
CA THR A 270 -25.21 -5.70 24.51
C THR A 270 -23.98 -4.82 24.65
N HIS A 271 -23.36 -4.37 23.55
CA HIS A 271 -22.09 -3.65 23.55
C HIS A 271 -22.16 -2.32 22.78
N ILE A 272 -22.72 -2.32 21.57
CA ILE A 272 -22.80 -1.11 20.73
C ILE A 272 -23.72 -0.07 21.35
N ALA A 273 -24.90 -0.49 21.83
CA ALA A 273 -25.83 0.38 22.55
C ALA A 273 -25.26 1.00 23.84
N LYS A 274 -24.14 0.44 24.36
CA LYS A 274 -23.43 0.96 25.54
C LYS A 274 -22.22 1.83 25.18
N GLY A 275 -21.96 2.05 23.89
CA GLY A 275 -20.80 2.80 23.41
C GLY A 275 -19.46 2.08 23.58
N LEU A 276 -19.46 0.75 23.78
CA LEU A 276 -18.22 -0.03 23.95
C LEU A 276 -17.57 -0.38 22.61
N ALA A 277 -18.37 -0.48 21.55
CA ALA A 277 -17.92 -0.83 20.22
C ALA A 277 -18.82 -0.20 19.16
N GLN A 278 -18.32 -0.20 17.93
CA GLN A 278 -19.03 0.12 16.71
C GLN A 278 -19.11 -1.14 15.84
N PHE A 279 -20.14 -1.24 15.00
CA PHE A 279 -20.24 -2.24 13.96
C PHE A 279 -20.26 -1.56 12.60
N GLU A 280 -19.36 -1.96 11.72
CA GLU A 280 -19.21 -1.45 10.37
C GLU A 280 -19.58 -2.56 9.39
N TYR A 281 -20.57 -2.32 8.55
CA TYR A 281 -20.98 -3.23 7.50
C TYR A 281 -20.33 -2.86 6.17
N ARG A 282 -19.79 -3.87 5.48
CA ARG A 282 -19.15 -3.76 4.17
C ARG A 282 -19.74 -4.76 3.20
N PHE A 283 -20.13 -4.28 2.03
CA PHE A 283 -20.62 -5.16 0.97
C PHE A 283 -19.48 -6.02 0.40
N PHE A 284 -19.71 -7.33 0.30
CA PHE A 284 -18.79 -8.25 -0.35
C PHE A 284 -19.57 -9.26 -1.23
N PRO A 285 -20.20 -8.79 -2.33
CA PRO A 285 -21.16 -9.56 -3.13
C PRO A 285 -20.49 -10.67 -3.95
N VAL A 286 -20.26 -11.83 -3.35
CA VAL A 286 -19.52 -12.97 -3.93
C VAL A 286 -20.36 -14.22 -4.19
N VAL A 287 -21.62 -14.26 -3.74
CA VAL A 287 -22.47 -15.45 -3.83
C VAL A 287 -23.14 -15.57 -5.19
N HIS A 288 -23.72 -14.47 -5.69
CA HIS A 288 -24.40 -14.44 -6.98
C HIS A 288 -24.05 -13.16 -7.76
N PRO A 289 -23.61 -13.26 -9.02
CA PRO A 289 -23.04 -12.11 -9.76
C PRO A 289 -23.99 -10.91 -9.88
N GLU A 290 -25.28 -11.15 -10.14
CA GLU A 290 -26.25 -10.06 -10.31
C GLU A 290 -27.00 -9.71 -9.01
N LEU A 291 -27.63 -10.70 -8.36
CA LEU A 291 -28.47 -10.48 -7.18
C LEU A 291 -27.71 -9.97 -5.94
N SER A 292 -26.47 -10.41 -5.72
CA SER A 292 -25.66 -9.90 -4.61
C SER A 292 -25.30 -8.43 -4.82
N VAL A 293 -24.97 -8.04 -6.05
CA VAL A 293 -24.72 -6.63 -6.40
C VAL A 293 -26.00 -5.81 -6.31
N ALA A 294 -27.13 -6.31 -6.84
CA ALA A 294 -28.40 -5.62 -6.82
C ALA A 294 -28.91 -5.32 -5.40
N SER A 295 -28.74 -6.26 -4.46
CA SER A 295 -29.10 -6.04 -3.05
C SER A 295 -28.17 -5.04 -2.36
N ALA A 296 -26.86 -5.11 -2.62
CA ALA A 296 -25.88 -4.14 -2.11
C ALA A 296 -26.14 -2.70 -2.62
N THR A 297 -26.36 -2.52 -3.93
CA THR A 297 -26.61 -1.18 -4.50
C THR A 297 -27.94 -0.61 -4.03
N LEU A 298 -28.97 -1.43 -3.81
CA LEU A 298 -30.22 -0.97 -3.20
C LEU A 298 -30.04 -0.53 -1.75
N ALA A 299 -29.29 -1.28 -0.94
CA ALA A 299 -28.97 -0.90 0.43
C ALA A 299 -28.23 0.44 0.50
N GLU A 300 -27.23 0.65 -0.37
CA GLU A 300 -26.57 1.94 -0.54
C GLU A 300 -27.58 3.06 -0.84
N CYS A 301 -28.50 2.82 -1.76
CA CYS A 301 -29.47 3.82 -2.18
C CYS A 301 -30.57 4.11 -1.16
N VAL A 302 -30.88 3.18 -0.26
CA VAL A 302 -31.68 3.47 0.93
C VAL A 302 -30.97 4.50 1.79
N ALA A 303 -29.67 4.32 2.07
CA ALA A 303 -28.91 5.27 2.87
C ALA A 303 -28.77 6.65 2.20
N VAL A 304 -28.72 6.69 0.86
CA VAL A 304 -28.74 7.94 0.09
C VAL A 304 -30.06 8.73 0.28
N GLN A 305 -31.20 8.04 0.39
CA GLN A 305 -32.47 8.72 0.67
C GLN A 305 -32.63 9.05 2.15
N ASP A 306 -32.24 8.13 3.03
CA ASP A 306 -32.38 8.25 4.48
C ASP A 306 -31.44 7.26 5.18
N LEU A 307 -30.30 7.77 5.67
CA LEU A 307 -29.30 6.98 6.39
C LEU A 307 -29.88 6.27 7.62
N GLY A 308 -30.87 6.87 8.30
CA GLY A 308 -31.51 6.27 9.47
C GLY A 308 -32.26 4.98 9.17
N LYS A 309 -32.58 4.72 7.89
CA LYS A 309 -33.29 3.52 7.42
C LYS A 309 -32.37 2.44 6.85
N PHE A 310 -31.06 2.69 6.76
CA PHE A 310 -30.12 1.71 6.22
C PHE A 310 -30.16 0.39 6.99
N TRP A 311 -30.13 0.45 8.32
CA TRP A 311 -30.07 -0.75 9.16
C TRP A 311 -31.38 -1.56 9.16
N ASP A 312 -32.53 -0.88 9.00
CA ASP A 312 -33.80 -1.56 8.76
C ASP A 312 -33.82 -2.23 7.37
N ALA A 313 -33.30 -1.56 6.33
CA ALA A 313 -33.17 -2.15 5.00
C ALA A 313 -32.18 -3.33 4.98
N HIS A 314 -31.08 -3.24 5.71
CA HIS A 314 -30.10 -4.29 5.88
C HIS A 314 -30.75 -5.57 6.43
N ASP A 315 -31.50 -5.45 7.54
CA ASP A 315 -32.19 -6.60 8.12
C ASP A 315 -33.26 -7.15 7.14
N LEU A 316 -34.04 -6.28 6.50
CA LEU A 316 -35.04 -6.69 5.49
C LEU A 316 -34.43 -7.40 4.28
N LEU A 317 -33.27 -6.97 3.79
CA LEU A 317 -32.59 -7.60 2.65
C LEU A 317 -32.08 -9.00 2.99
N PHE A 318 -31.57 -9.21 4.21
CA PHE A 318 -31.25 -10.56 4.68
C PHE A 318 -32.51 -11.43 4.83
N GLU A 319 -33.62 -10.88 5.32
CA GLU A 319 -34.90 -11.58 5.41
C GLU A 319 -35.43 -11.98 4.03
N PHE A 320 -35.45 -11.05 3.07
CA PHE A 320 -35.85 -11.33 1.69
C PHE A 320 -34.98 -12.41 1.06
N ALA A 321 -33.66 -12.33 1.23
CA ALA A 321 -32.74 -13.33 0.71
C ALA A 321 -32.96 -14.71 1.34
N SER A 322 -33.19 -14.78 2.66
CA SER A 322 -33.44 -16.03 3.37
C SER A 322 -34.80 -16.66 2.98
N ALA A 323 -35.80 -15.84 2.71
CA ALA A 323 -37.11 -16.26 2.23
C ALA A 323 -37.13 -16.60 0.73
N GLY A 324 -36.08 -16.25 -0.03
CA GLY A 324 -36.05 -16.37 -1.49
C GLY A 324 -36.92 -15.34 -2.21
N GLU A 325 -37.24 -14.23 -1.56
CA GLU A 325 -38.15 -13.17 -2.03
C GLU A 325 -37.40 -11.97 -2.63
N LEU A 326 -36.42 -12.23 -3.51
CA LEU A 326 -35.55 -11.20 -4.12
C LEU A 326 -36.16 -10.45 -5.31
N GLY A 327 -37.45 -10.67 -5.60
CA GLY A 327 -38.17 -9.99 -6.68
C GLY A 327 -38.67 -8.61 -6.24
N ASN A 328 -38.55 -7.59 -7.12
CA ASN A 328 -39.05 -6.22 -6.90
C ASN A 328 -38.59 -5.60 -5.56
N MET A 329 -37.35 -5.88 -5.12
CA MET A 329 -36.81 -5.41 -3.84
C MET A 329 -36.99 -3.90 -3.62
N SER A 330 -36.82 -3.08 -4.66
CA SER A 330 -37.00 -1.63 -4.60
C SER A 330 -38.42 -1.22 -4.21
N GLU A 331 -39.45 -1.86 -4.77
CA GLU A 331 -40.84 -1.60 -4.39
C GLU A 331 -41.13 -2.08 -2.97
N SER A 332 -40.62 -3.25 -2.59
CA SER A 332 -40.79 -3.82 -1.25
C SER A 332 -40.16 -2.92 -0.18
N LEU A 333 -38.90 -2.52 -0.37
CA LEU A 333 -38.19 -1.60 0.53
C LEU A 333 -38.88 -0.23 0.58
N ALA A 334 -39.26 0.33 -0.57
CA ALA A 334 -39.94 1.62 -0.61
C ALA A 334 -41.26 1.61 0.16
N ASN A 335 -42.06 0.56 0.03
CA ASN A 335 -43.32 0.42 0.74
C ASN A 335 -43.12 0.24 2.25
N LEU A 336 -42.19 -0.62 2.67
CA LEU A 336 -41.94 -0.90 4.09
C LEU A 336 -41.30 0.27 4.81
N LEU A 337 -40.36 0.95 4.16
CA LEU A 337 -39.55 2.02 4.75
C LEU A 337 -40.05 3.42 4.40
N GLN A 338 -41.17 3.54 3.66
CA GLN A 338 -41.75 4.81 3.23
C GLN A 338 -40.72 5.66 2.46
N LEU A 339 -40.14 5.08 1.40
CA LEU A 339 -39.14 5.69 0.50
C LEU A 339 -39.69 5.82 -0.92
N ASP A 340 -38.97 6.52 -1.80
CA ASP A 340 -39.33 6.64 -3.22
C ASP A 340 -38.69 5.49 -4.03
N ALA A 341 -39.52 4.58 -4.53
CA ALA A 341 -39.08 3.42 -5.31
C ALA A 341 -38.37 3.81 -6.61
N ALA A 342 -38.83 4.85 -7.32
CA ALA A 342 -38.23 5.27 -8.58
C ALA A 342 -36.85 5.91 -8.35
N ALA A 343 -36.70 6.65 -7.24
CA ALA A 343 -35.41 7.18 -6.84
C ALA A 343 -34.43 6.08 -6.37
N LEU A 344 -34.90 5.00 -5.73
CA LEU A 344 -34.08 3.83 -5.42
C LEU A 344 -33.53 3.18 -6.71
N GLU A 345 -34.40 2.90 -7.68
CA GLU A 345 -34.00 2.30 -8.97
C GLU A 345 -33.02 3.18 -9.76
N ALA A 346 -33.28 4.49 -9.83
CA ALA A 346 -32.38 5.41 -10.53
C ALA A 346 -31.02 5.56 -9.82
N CYS A 347 -30.97 5.34 -8.50
CA CYS A 347 -29.74 5.35 -7.73
C CYS A 347 -28.97 4.03 -7.88
N SER A 348 -29.65 2.88 -7.79
CA SER A 348 -29.01 1.56 -7.76
C SER A 348 -28.24 1.27 -9.05
N ALA A 349 -28.71 1.80 -10.18
CA ALA A 349 -28.05 1.70 -11.49
C ALA A 349 -26.65 2.36 -11.56
N ARG A 350 -26.29 3.21 -10.59
CA ARG A 350 -25.03 3.95 -10.53
C ARG A 350 -24.30 3.83 -9.18
N ALA A 351 -24.81 2.97 -8.29
CA ALA A 351 -24.25 2.79 -6.95
C ALA A 351 -22.98 1.93 -7.03
N VAL A 352 -21.93 2.37 -6.34
CA VAL A 352 -20.58 1.81 -6.49
C VAL A 352 -19.93 1.43 -5.16
N GLN A 353 -20.62 1.60 -4.03
CA GLN A 353 -20.04 1.31 -2.71
C GLN A 353 -19.56 -0.14 -2.61
N HIS A 354 -20.27 -1.07 -3.26
CA HIS A 354 -19.88 -2.48 -3.27
C HIS A 354 -18.51 -2.74 -3.91
N LEU A 355 -18.06 -1.90 -4.85
CA LEU A 355 -16.73 -2.03 -5.47
C LEU A 355 -15.64 -1.58 -4.49
N ILE A 356 -15.88 -0.46 -3.80
CA ILE A 356 -14.98 0.09 -2.76
C ILE A 356 -14.85 -0.93 -1.61
N ASP A 357 -15.98 -1.41 -1.11
CA ASP A 357 -16.02 -2.37 -0.01
C ASP A 357 -15.39 -3.73 -0.39
N SER A 358 -15.64 -4.21 -1.62
CA SER A 358 -15.00 -5.45 -2.12
C SER A 358 -13.49 -5.30 -2.20
N GLN A 359 -13.01 -4.16 -2.67
CA GLN A 359 -11.58 -3.91 -2.82
C GLN A 359 -10.90 -3.74 -1.46
N LEU A 360 -11.53 -3.05 -0.51
CA LEU A 360 -11.09 -2.98 0.88
C LEU A 360 -11.05 -4.37 1.53
N GLY A 361 -12.07 -5.20 1.29
CA GLY A 361 -12.09 -6.57 1.78
C GLY A 361 -10.92 -7.38 1.22
N GLN A 362 -10.69 -7.31 -0.09
CA GLN A 362 -9.59 -8.01 -0.74
C GLN A 362 -8.22 -7.56 -0.24
N SER A 363 -7.99 -6.26 -0.06
CA SER A 363 -6.74 -5.74 0.50
C SER A 363 -6.55 -6.15 1.96
N ALA A 364 -7.64 -6.31 2.71
CA ALA A 364 -7.64 -6.88 4.06
C ALA A 364 -7.60 -8.43 4.09
N GLY A 365 -7.35 -9.09 2.96
CA GLY A 365 -7.24 -10.55 2.86
C GLY A 365 -8.57 -11.30 3.02
N VAL A 366 -9.71 -10.64 2.82
CA VAL A 366 -11.03 -11.29 2.83
C VAL A 366 -11.20 -12.11 1.54
N THR A 367 -11.47 -13.40 1.70
CA THR A 367 -11.65 -14.34 0.59
C THR A 367 -13.05 -14.94 0.50
N GLY A 368 -13.98 -14.51 1.35
CA GLY A 368 -15.34 -15.05 1.43
C GLY A 368 -16.16 -14.42 2.54
N THR A 369 -17.43 -14.80 2.65
CA THR A 369 -18.40 -14.19 3.56
C THR A 369 -19.07 -15.22 4.48
N PRO A 370 -19.42 -14.85 5.73
CA PRO A 370 -19.00 -13.62 6.39
C PRO A 370 -17.50 -13.63 6.66
N ALA A 371 -16.89 -12.46 6.71
CA ALA A 371 -15.53 -12.30 7.23
C ALA A 371 -15.49 -11.06 8.12
N THR A 372 -14.97 -11.24 9.33
CA THR A 372 -14.77 -10.12 10.26
C THR A 372 -13.33 -9.65 10.29
N ARG A 373 -13.18 -8.34 10.45
CA ARG A 373 -11.94 -7.62 10.76
C ARG A 373 -12.21 -6.69 11.93
N ALA A 374 -11.17 -6.12 12.52
CA ALA A 374 -11.33 -5.15 13.59
C ALA A 374 -10.32 -4.03 13.47
N ARG A 375 -10.62 -2.89 14.07
CA ARG A 375 -9.70 -1.76 14.21
C ARG A 375 -9.91 -1.10 15.57
N MET A 376 -8.84 -0.50 16.09
CA MET A 376 -8.85 0.29 17.32
C MET A 376 -8.72 1.77 17.01
N ASN A 377 -9.53 2.59 17.68
CA ASN A 377 -9.54 4.05 17.62
C ASN A 377 -9.55 4.60 16.17
N GLY A 378 -10.34 3.96 15.30
CA GLY A 378 -10.45 4.34 13.89
C GLY A 378 -9.25 3.97 13.00
N GLY A 379 -8.21 3.33 13.54
CA GLY A 379 -6.97 2.99 12.84
C GLY A 379 -7.12 1.92 11.75
N ARG A 380 -5.98 1.28 11.41
CA ARG A 380 -5.90 0.30 10.32
C ARG A 380 -6.83 -0.89 10.56
N LEU A 381 -7.45 -1.34 9.47
CA LEU A 381 -8.26 -2.54 9.46
C LEU A 381 -7.36 -3.77 9.54
N GLU A 382 -7.59 -4.63 10.53
CA GLU A 382 -6.70 -5.73 10.87
C GLU A 382 -7.45 -7.06 11.07
N VAL A 383 -6.71 -8.15 10.94
CA VAL A 383 -7.18 -9.50 11.29
C VAL A 383 -7.18 -9.65 12.82
N VAL A 384 -8.18 -10.33 13.36
CA VAL A 384 -8.21 -10.69 14.79
C VAL A 384 -7.46 -12.00 14.98
N TYR A 385 -6.65 -12.08 16.04
CA TYR A 385 -5.88 -13.27 16.39
C TYR A 385 -6.36 -13.85 17.73
N ALA A 386 -6.34 -15.17 17.83
CA ALA A 386 -6.42 -15.90 19.10
C ALA A 386 -5.06 -16.54 19.38
N GLY A 387 -4.26 -15.91 20.26
CA GLY A 387 -2.83 -16.20 20.35
C GLY A 387 -2.13 -15.90 19.02
N GLU A 388 -1.42 -16.87 18.44
CA GLU A 388 -0.75 -16.71 17.13
C GLU A 388 -1.63 -17.06 15.92
N GLN A 389 -2.85 -17.58 16.16
CA GLN A 389 -3.73 -18.04 15.08
C GLN A 389 -4.59 -16.90 14.56
N PRO A 390 -4.47 -16.52 13.26
CA PRO A 390 -5.37 -15.55 12.66
C PRO A 390 -6.77 -16.13 12.52
N ILE A 391 -7.78 -15.28 12.72
CA ILE A 391 -9.19 -15.56 12.44
C ILE A 391 -9.55 -14.74 11.22
N ASP A 392 -9.18 -15.28 10.07
CA ASP A 392 -9.27 -14.63 8.77
C ASP A 392 -10.54 -14.98 7.99
N ARG A 393 -11.29 -15.99 8.46
CA ARG A 393 -12.51 -16.54 7.84
C ARG A 393 -13.68 -16.59 8.81
N GLY A 394 -14.89 -16.38 8.29
CA GLY A 394 -16.12 -16.45 9.06
C GLY A 394 -16.36 -15.18 9.88
N GLY A 395 -17.54 -15.11 10.47
CA GLY A 395 -17.87 -14.09 11.47
C GLY A 395 -17.35 -14.51 12.84
N LEU A 396 -16.75 -13.58 13.57
CA LEU A 396 -16.33 -13.79 14.97
C LEU A 396 -17.55 -14.19 15.82
N PRO A 397 -17.49 -15.31 16.57
CA PRO A 397 -18.54 -15.69 17.50
C PRO A 397 -18.82 -14.61 18.55
N TYR A 398 -20.06 -14.57 19.05
CA TYR A 398 -20.48 -13.58 20.05
C TYR A 398 -19.50 -13.45 21.23
N GLU A 399 -19.02 -14.58 21.78
CA GLU A 399 -18.12 -14.56 22.94
C GLU A 399 -16.78 -13.86 22.64
N MET A 400 -16.31 -13.94 21.39
CA MET A 400 -15.09 -13.27 20.96
C MET A 400 -15.33 -11.78 20.73
N LEU A 401 -16.47 -11.41 20.14
CA LEU A 401 -16.88 -10.01 20.01
C LEU A 401 -17.00 -9.33 21.39
N SER A 402 -17.65 -10.03 22.33
CA SER A 402 -17.79 -9.60 23.73
C SER A 402 -16.42 -9.43 24.38
N ALA A 403 -15.54 -10.42 24.26
CA ALA A 403 -14.18 -10.38 24.81
C ALA A 403 -13.35 -9.22 24.25
N LEU A 404 -13.43 -8.94 22.94
CA LEU A 404 -12.75 -7.80 22.31
C LEU A 404 -13.28 -6.47 22.86
N ALA A 405 -14.61 -6.31 22.94
CA ALA A 405 -15.22 -5.07 23.43
C ALA A 405 -14.95 -4.82 24.92
N GLU A 406 -14.75 -5.89 25.71
CA GLU A 406 -14.42 -5.83 27.13
C GLU A 406 -12.90 -5.74 27.40
N GLY A 407 -12.06 -5.87 26.36
CA GLY A 407 -10.60 -5.84 26.48
C GLY A 407 -10.02 -7.05 27.21
N ALA A 408 -10.61 -8.23 27.02
CA ALA A 408 -10.15 -9.47 27.65
C ALA A 408 -8.85 -10.00 27.02
N ASP A 409 -8.00 -10.62 27.85
CA ASP A 409 -6.72 -11.21 27.41
C ASP A 409 -6.94 -12.39 26.43
N GLY A 410 -5.98 -12.57 25.52
CA GLY A 410 -5.92 -13.73 24.61
C GLY A 410 -6.41 -13.47 23.18
N LEU A 411 -6.99 -12.30 22.93
CA LEU A 411 -7.28 -11.80 21.59
C LEU A 411 -6.44 -10.56 21.28
N SER A 412 -5.98 -10.45 20.04
CA SER A 412 -5.32 -9.23 19.54
C SER A 412 -5.92 -8.81 18.20
N ILE A 413 -5.86 -7.51 17.93
CA ILE A 413 -6.21 -6.91 16.64
C ILE A 413 -4.89 -6.60 15.96
N GLY A 414 -4.65 -7.23 14.80
CA GLY A 414 -3.36 -7.28 14.16
C GLY A 414 -2.54 -8.48 14.66
N ALA A 415 -1.56 -8.87 13.84
CA ALA A 415 -0.63 -9.92 14.22
C ALA A 415 0.01 -9.55 15.57
N PRO A 416 0.13 -10.51 16.51
CA PRO A 416 0.87 -10.26 17.74
C PRO A 416 2.23 -9.68 17.38
N GLU A 417 2.64 -8.61 18.05
CA GLU A 417 3.98 -8.05 17.85
C GLU A 417 5.00 -9.16 18.07
N ARG A 418 5.63 -9.60 16.98
CA ARG A 418 6.83 -10.42 17.06
C ARG A 418 7.92 -9.48 17.55
N SER A 419 8.71 -9.91 18.52
CA SER A 419 9.89 -9.15 18.95
C SER A 419 11.13 -9.73 18.28
N LEU A 420 12.05 -8.86 17.87
CA LEU A 420 13.42 -9.21 17.47
C LEU A 420 14.21 -9.80 18.63
N LEU A 421 13.83 -9.50 19.87
CA LEU A 421 14.46 -10.00 21.08
C LEU A 421 13.69 -11.20 21.62
N ASN A 422 14.11 -12.40 21.25
CA ASN A 422 13.47 -13.63 21.70
C ASN A 422 14.51 -14.66 22.16
N ASP A 423 14.50 -15.01 23.45
CA ASP A 423 15.38 -16.03 24.03
C ASP A 423 15.13 -17.44 23.51
N GLY A 424 13.97 -17.67 22.87
CA GLY A 424 13.64 -18.90 22.17
C GLY A 424 14.28 -19.03 20.79
N PHE A 425 14.89 -17.99 20.22
CA PHE A 425 15.62 -18.12 18.96
C PHE A 425 16.92 -18.93 19.10
N LEU A 426 17.66 -19.09 17.99
CA LEU A 426 18.85 -19.94 17.94
C LEU A 426 19.89 -19.46 18.96
N ASN A 427 20.26 -20.34 19.88
CA ASN A 427 21.34 -20.11 20.84
C ASN A 427 22.66 -20.67 20.29
N ASP A 428 23.25 -19.95 19.35
CA ASP A 428 24.47 -20.34 18.64
C ASP A 428 25.54 -19.26 18.80
N ASN A 429 26.78 -19.67 19.08
CA ASN A 429 27.93 -18.78 19.19
C ASN A 429 29.01 -19.06 18.11
N SER A 430 28.70 -19.89 17.12
CA SER A 430 29.61 -20.22 16.01
C SER A 430 30.00 -18.98 15.21
N LEU A 431 29.10 -17.99 15.14
CA LEU A 431 29.39 -16.67 14.58
C LEU A 431 30.59 -16.00 15.28
N LEU A 432 30.84 -16.25 16.56
CA LEU A 432 31.99 -15.68 17.28
C LEU A 432 33.19 -16.61 17.31
N THR A 433 32.97 -17.91 17.50
CA THR A 433 34.04 -18.89 17.71
C THR A 433 34.65 -19.39 16.41
N GLY A 434 33.89 -19.38 15.32
CA GLY A 434 34.25 -20.04 14.06
C GLY A 434 34.28 -21.57 14.14
N GLU A 435 33.66 -22.15 15.17
CA GLU A 435 33.59 -23.60 15.40
C GLU A 435 32.14 -24.08 15.22
N PRO A 436 31.89 -25.20 14.51
CA PRO A 436 32.87 -26.11 13.90
C PRO A 436 33.45 -25.60 12.56
N CYS A 437 32.98 -24.46 12.07
CA CYS A 437 33.49 -23.81 10.87
C CYS A 437 33.24 -22.30 10.91
N ALA A 438 34.13 -21.53 10.28
CA ALA A 438 34.04 -20.07 10.25
C ALA A 438 32.96 -19.57 9.28
N ALA A 439 32.29 -18.46 9.64
CA ALA A 439 31.37 -17.76 8.76
C ALA A 439 31.99 -17.54 7.36
N PRO A 440 31.23 -17.72 6.26
CA PRO A 440 29.78 -17.92 6.19
C PRO A 440 29.35 -19.40 6.23
N CYS A 441 30.01 -20.22 7.05
CA CYS A 441 29.62 -21.61 7.34
C CYS A 441 28.85 -21.74 8.66
N TRP A 442 27.91 -22.68 8.74
CA TRP A 442 27.22 -23.04 9.97
C TRP A 442 27.08 -24.57 10.07
N GLN A 443 27.59 -25.17 11.15
CA GLN A 443 27.54 -26.62 11.38
C GLN A 443 28.11 -27.48 10.23
N GLY A 444 29.04 -26.94 9.45
CA GLY A 444 29.62 -27.58 8.26
C GLY A 444 28.88 -27.28 6.95
N ILE A 445 27.71 -26.62 7.01
CA ILE A 445 26.92 -26.22 5.85
C ILE A 445 27.49 -24.93 5.29
N LYS A 446 27.83 -24.94 4.00
CA LYS A 446 28.44 -23.81 3.28
C LYS A 446 27.64 -23.45 2.03
N PRO A 447 27.26 -22.17 1.85
CA PRO A 447 26.59 -21.74 0.64
C PRO A 447 27.46 -21.99 -0.60
N GLY A 448 26.87 -22.58 -1.64
CA GLY A 448 27.54 -22.92 -2.90
C GLY A 448 28.39 -24.20 -2.87
N GLU A 449 28.58 -24.83 -1.71
CA GLU A 449 29.37 -26.06 -1.56
C GLU A 449 28.51 -27.24 -1.07
N THR A 450 27.63 -27.02 -0.08
CA THR A 450 26.78 -28.07 0.50
C THR A 450 25.46 -28.18 -0.27
N SER A 451 25.07 -29.40 -0.66
CA SER A 451 23.77 -29.63 -1.29
C SER A 451 22.62 -29.40 -0.30
N LEU A 452 21.42 -29.02 -0.79
CA LEU A 452 20.26 -28.87 0.09
C LEU A 452 19.92 -30.17 0.82
N ALA A 453 20.08 -31.32 0.16
CA ALA A 453 19.85 -32.63 0.76
C ALA A 453 20.83 -32.93 1.91
N GLU A 454 22.12 -32.68 1.71
CA GLU A 454 23.15 -32.87 2.74
C GLU A 454 22.95 -31.90 3.91
N ALA A 455 22.62 -30.63 3.62
CA ALA A 455 22.32 -29.64 4.65
C ALA A 455 21.16 -30.09 5.55
N LEU A 456 20.12 -30.70 4.98
CA LEU A 456 18.99 -31.24 5.74
C LEU A 456 19.41 -32.39 6.64
N GLU A 457 20.20 -33.33 6.13
CA GLU A 457 20.72 -34.45 6.94
C GLU A 457 21.57 -33.95 8.13
N ILE A 458 22.37 -32.90 7.92
CA ILE A 458 23.14 -32.28 8.99
C ILE A 458 22.21 -31.70 10.06
N VAL A 459 21.21 -30.88 9.67
CA VAL A 459 20.33 -30.21 10.64
C VAL A 459 19.42 -31.19 11.39
N GLU A 460 18.93 -32.23 10.72
CA GLU A 460 18.11 -33.28 11.33
C GLU A 460 18.88 -34.09 12.40
N GLN A 461 20.21 -34.08 12.37
CA GLN A 461 21.07 -34.72 13.37
C GLN A 461 21.48 -33.78 14.52
N LEU A 462 21.17 -32.48 14.43
CA LEU A 462 21.50 -31.53 15.49
C LEU A 462 20.54 -31.68 16.67
N ASP A 463 21.10 -31.83 17.87
CA ASP A 463 20.32 -31.82 19.10
C ASP A 463 19.64 -30.46 19.29
N GLY A 464 18.32 -30.48 19.51
CA GLY A 464 17.54 -29.27 19.75
C GLY A 464 17.17 -28.48 18.49
N MET A 465 17.25 -29.09 17.31
CA MET A 465 16.68 -28.54 16.08
C MET A 465 15.52 -29.40 15.58
N THR A 466 14.48 -28.77 15.03
CA THR A 466 13.32 -29.47 14.47
C THR A 466 12.92 -28.85 13.13
N VAL A 467 12.55 -29.69 12.17
CA VAL A 467 12.05 -29.23 10.87
C VAL A 467 10.60 -28.77 11.05
N VAL A 468 10.33 -27.50 10.75
CA VAL A 468 9.00 -26.87 10.86
C VAL A 468 8.26 -26.95 9.53
N ASN A 469 8.95 -26.64 8.44
CA ASN A 469 8.40 -26.62 7.10
C ASN A 469 9.47 -26.95 6.06
N ARG A 470 9.06 -27.54 4.94
CA ARG A 470 9.94 -27.91 3.83
C ARG A 470 9.21 -27.75 2.50
N SER A 471 9.84 -27.03 1.56
CA SER A 471 9.47 -26.97 0.15
C SER A 471 10.52 -27.70 -0.71
N GLU A 472 10.38 -27.60 -2.04
CA GLU A 472 11.36 -28.14 -2.99
C GLU A 472 12.74 -27.47 -2.87
N ASP A 473 12.76 -26.17 -2.57
CA ASP A 473 13.93 -25.31 -2.60
C ASP A 473 14.27 -24.65 -1.25
N THR A 474 13.43 -24.85 -0.23
CA THR A 474 13.63 -24.25 1.11
C THR A 474 13.30 -25.21 2.24
N ALA A 475 13.91 -24.98 3.39
CA ALA A 475 13.55 -25.62 4.65
C ALA A 475 13.67 -24.64 5.81
N VAL A 476 12.68 -24.69 6.71
CA VAL A 476 12.59 -23.87 7.92
C VAL A 476 12.70 -24.78 9.14
N PHE A 477 13.49 -24.34 10.11
CA PHE A 477 13.78 -25.07 11.33
C PHE A 477 13.48 -24.22 12.57
N ALA A 478 13.07 -24.91 13.62
CA ALA A 478 12.88 -24.35 14.95
C ALA A 478 13.96 -24.82 15.91
N SER A 479 14.30 -23.93 16.84
CA SER A 479 15.20 -24.19 17.95
C SER A 479 14.58 -25.18 18.96
N ALA A 480 15.30 -25.45 20.05
CA ALA A 480 14.88 -26.33 21.11
C ALA A 480 13.61 -25.83 21.86
N SER A 481 13.29 -24.53 21.77
CA SER A 481 12.04 -23.98 22.33
C SER A 481 10.82 -24.23 21.45
N GLY A 482 11.02 -24.76 20.23
CA GLY A 482 9.99 -24.85 19.20
C GLY A 482 9.78 -23.55 18.42
N THR A 483 10.59 -22.51 18.65
CA THR A 483 10.50 -21.24 17.93
C THR A 483 11.22 -21.35 16.58
N PRO A 484 10.54 -21.10 15.43
CA PRO A 484 11.20 -21.02 14.13
C PRO A 484 12.30 -19.96 14.17
N CYS A 485 13.51 -20.34 13.79
CA CYS A 485 14.70 -19.48 13.88
C CYS A 485 15.49 -19.41 12.58
N CYS A 486 15.36 -20.43 11.75
CA CYS A 486 16.45 -20.76 10.84
C CYS A 486 15.85 -21.23 9.52
N GLN A 487 16.40 -20.75 8.41
CA GLN A 487 15.98 -21.14 7.06
C GLN A 487 17.19 -21.41 6.19
N ILE A 488 17.11 -22.47 5.40
CA ILE A 488 18.08 -22.79 4.34
C ILE A 488 17.33 -22.79 3.02
N ALA A 489 17.88 -22.13 2.00
CA ALA A 489 17.27 -22.05 0.68
C ALA A 489 18.32 -22.27 -0.42
N SER A 490 17.96 -23.08 -1.43
CA SER A 490 18.79 -23.35 -2.60
C SER A 490 18.51 -22.43 -3.78
N GLN A 491 17.41 -21.67 -3.74
CA GLN A 491 16.97 -20.75 -4.79
C GLN A 491 16.89 -21.41 -6.17
N GLY A 492 16.34 -22.62 -6.23
CA GLY A 492 16.18 -23.39 -7.46
C GLY A 492 17.46 -24.08 -7.96
N SER A 493 18.56 -24.01 -7.19
CA SER A 493 19.78 -24.79 -7.45
C SER A 493 19.83 -26.07 -6.61
N GLU A 494 20.83 -26.93 -6.87
CA GLU A 494 21.11 -28.12 -6.05
C GLU A 494 21.77 -27.76 -4.70
N TYR A 495 22.49 -26.64 -4.67
CA TYR A 495 23.31 -26.21 -3.53
C TYR A 495 22.59 -25.19 -2.68
N VAL A 496 22.94 -25.12 -1.40
CA VAL A 496 22.47 -24.05 -0.52
C VAL A 496 22.95 -22.71 -1.09
N ALA A 497 22.02 -21.81 -1.41
CA ALA A 497 22.32 -20.46 -1.89
C ALA A 497 22.39 -19.48 -0.73
N THR A 498 21.47 -19.63 0.24
CA THR A 498 21.36 -18.74 1.40
C THR A 498 20.98 -19.53 2.65
N MET A 499 21.48 -19.07 3.80
CA MET A 499 21.03 -19.48 5.12
C MET A 499 20.69 -18.23 5.92
N LEU A 500 19.52 -18.24 6.55
CA LEU A 500 19.04 -17.16 7.41
C LEU A 500 18.88 -17.70 8.83
N PHE A 501 19.36 -16.93 9.80
CA PHE A 501 19.31 -17.27 11.23
C PHE A 501 18.70 -16.12 12.01
N GLN A 502 17.89 -16.44 13.01
CA GLN A 502 17.45 -15.55 14.08
C GLN A 502 18.09 -16.05 15.36
N PHE A 503 18.74 -15.16 16.10
CA PHE A 503 19.49 -15.51 17.31
C PHE A 503 18.80 -15.03 18.58
N ALA A 504 18.98 -15.80 19.65
CA ALA A 504 18.76 -15.25 20.99
C ALA A 504 19.72 -14.07 21.22
N PRO A 505 19.31 -12.99 21.91
CA PRO A 505 20.04 -11.72 21.98
C PRO A 505 21.25 -11.79 22.93
N LYS A 506 22.21 -12.66 22.62
CA LYS A 506 23.40 -12.95 23.43
C LYS A 506 24.71 -12.55 22.77
N ILE A 507 24.68 -12.30 21.46
CA ILE A 507 25.82 -11.78 20.70
C ILE A 507 25.60 -10.28 20.55
N SER A 508 26.62 -9.47 20.86
CA SER A 508 26.57 -8.03 20.67
C SER A 508 27.35 -7.57 19.44
N VAL A 509 27.08 -6.35 18.96
CA VAL A 509 27.86 -5.72 17.88
C VAL A 509 29.33 -5.58 18.26
N GLY A 510 29.63 -5.32 19.54
CA GLY A 510 31.01 -5.27 20.03
C GLY A 510 31.71 -6.62 19.91
N ASP A 511 31.04 -7.72 20.29
CA ASP A 511 31.59 -9.08 20.16
C ASP A 511 31.84 -9.42 18.68
N LEU A 512 30.90 -9.01 17.81
CA LEU A 512 31.01 -9.22 16.38
C LEU A 512 32.23 -8.50 15.80
N ILE A 513 32.39 -7.20 16.09
CA ILE A 513 33.50 -6.40 15.58
C ILE A 513 34.83 -6.96 16.09
N ALA A 514 34.87 -7.48 17.31
CA ALA A 514 36.06 -8.16 17.84
C ALA A 514 36.40 -9.45 17.06
N ALA A 515 35.40 -10.18 16.57
CA ALA A 515 35.59 -11.43 15.84
C ALA A 515 35.89 -11.24 14.34
N HIS A 516 35.20 -10.30 13.67
CA HIS A 516 35.22 -10.15 12.20
C HIS A 516 35.74 -8.80 11.70
N GLY A 517 36.06 -7.88 12.61
CA GLY A 517 36.36 -6.49 12.26
C GLY A 517 35.11 -5.66 12.01
N GLU A 518 35.31 -4.41 11.61
CA GLU A 518 34.22 -3.49 11.32
C GLU A 518 33.46 -3.90 10.04
N PRO A 519 32.13 -3.74 10.01
CA PRO A 519 31.38 -3.91 8.77
C PRO A 519 31.81 -2.83 7.78
N ARG A 520 31.62 -3.10 6.50
CA ARG A 520 31.93 -2.12 5.46
C ARG A 520 30.79 -1.13 5.25
N PHE A 521 29.56 -1.65 5.23
CA PHE A 521 28.38 -0.87 4.93
C PHE A 521 27.27 -1.08 5.96
N VAL A 522 26.40 -0.09 6.07
CA VAL A 522 25.21 -0.11 6.91
C VAL A 522 24.00 0.37 6.13
N THR A 523 22.86 -0.24 6.39
CA THR A 523 21.56 0.32 6.07
C THR A 523 20.56 -0.08 7.16
N GLY A 524 19.31 0.36 7.08
CA GLY A 524 18.33 0.18 8.15
C GLY A 524 16.93 -0.04 7.62
N GLN A 525 16.10 -0.70 8.43
CA GLN A 525 14.66 -0.75 8.21
C GLN A 525 13.93 -0.83 9.55
N PRO A 526 12.73 -0.20 9.67
CA PRO A 526 11.86 -0.43 10.81
C PRO A 526 11.39 -1.88 10.83
N PHE A 527 11.20 -2.45 12.01
CA PHE A 527 10.59 -3.77 12.19
C PHE A 527 9.21 -3.67 12.84
N SER A 528 9.07 -2.84 13.86
CA SER A 528 7.80 -2.42 14.47
C SER A 528 7.86 -0.95 14.84
N ALA A 529 6.79 -0.42 15.46
CA ALA A 529 6.77 0.95 15.98
C ALA A 529 7.85 1.19 17.07
N SER A 530 8.33 0.14 17.73
CA SER A 530 9.28 0.23 18.84
C SER A 530 10.61 -0.50 18.61
N GLU A 531 10.71 -1.34 17.58
CA GLU A 531 11.90 -2.13 17.27
C GLU A 531 12.38 -1.86 15.85
N TYR A 532 13.66 -1.56 15.72
CA TYR A 532 14.32 -1.20 14.47
C TYR A 532 15.57 -2.06 14.30
N MET A 533 16.01 -2.22 13.06
CA MET A 533 17.21 -3.00 12.76
C MET A 533 18.17 -2.27 11.83
N LEU A 534 19.45 -2.31 12.19
CA LEU A 534 20.55 -1.91 11.33
C LEU A 534 21.21 -3.16 10.74
N MET A 535 21.34 -3.16 9.44
CA MET A 535 21.94 -4.20 8.62
C MET A 535 23.42 -3.90 8.42
N LEU A 536 24.30 -4.76 8.92
CA LEU A 536 25.76 -4.64 8.86
C LEU A 536 26.33 -5.58 7.79
N TYR A 537 26.99 -5.03 6.77
CA TYR A 537 27.46 -5.77 5.60
C TYR A 537 28.96 -6.08 5.65
N TYR A 538 29.29 -7.35 5.44
CA TYR A 538 30.66 -7.85 5.32
C TYR A 538 30.87 -8.44 3.91
N PRO A 539 31.28 -7.66 2.90
CA PRO A 539 31.37 -8.18 1.53
C PRO A 539 32.53 -9.15 1.31
N GLU A 540 33.61 -9.05 2.10
CA GLU A 540 34.77 -9.96 2.02
C GLU A 540 34.46 -11.36 2.56
N THR A 541 33.37 -11.49 3.32
CA THR A 541 32.88 -12.74 3.89
C THR A 541 31.37 -12.69 3.73
N PRO A 542 30.77 -13.17 2.62
CA PRO A 542 29.41 -12.83 2.16
C PRO A 542 28.33 -13.11 3.22
N MET A 543 28.23 -12.16 4.15
CA MET A 543 27.54 -12.24 5.42
C MET A 543 26.90 -10.88 5.68
N LEU A 544 25.63 -10.94 6.04
CA LEU A 544 24.82 -9.79 6.42
C LEU A 544 24.28 -10.04 7.82
N LEU A 545 24.42 -9.06 8.71
CA LEU A 545 24.04 -9.20 10.11
C LEU A 545 23.06 -8.11 10.50
N TYR A 546 22.14 -8.43 11.40
CA TYR A 546 21.11 -7.50 11.83
C TYR A 546 21.31 -7.18 13.30
N ALA A 547 21.59 -5.92 13.60
CA ALA A 547 21.70 -5.38 14.94
C ALA A 547 20.38 -4.71 15.32
N HIS A 548 19.85 -5.05 16.49
CA HIS A 548 18.65 -4.41 17.03
C HIS A 548 18.96 -3.03 17.63
N VAL A 549 18.06 -2.09 17.41
CA VAL A 549 18.00 -0.76 18.03
C VAL A 549 16.57 -0.45 18.46
N ALA A 550 16.42 0.22 19.60
CA ALA A 550 15.11 0.53 20.18
C ALA A 550 14.57 1.85 19.59
N GLY A 551 13.62 1.76 18.66
CA GLY A 551 12.99 2.91 18.01
C GLY A 551 13.87 3.65 17.00
N GLU A 552 13.27 4.63 16.32
CA GLU A 552 13.90 5.50 15.31
C GLU A 552 15.05 6.35 15.86
N ASP A 553 14.91 6.84 17.10
CA ASP A 553 15.97 7.55 17.82
C ASP A 553 16.97 6.61 18.52
N GLY A 554 16.77 5.29 18.36
CA GLY A 554 17.60 4.25 18.95
C GLY A 554 19.04 4.36 18.48
N ARG A 555 19.98 4.11 19.41
CA ARG A 555 21.42 4.21 19.13
C ARG A 555 22.04 2.83 18.97
N LEU A 556 22.76 2.61 17.87
CA LEU A 556 23.65 1.48 17.73
C LEU A 556 24.80 1.63 18.72
N SER A 557 25.13 0.57 19.45
CA SER A 557 26.20 0.57 20.43
C SER A 557 26.91 -0.77 20.43
N GLU A 558 28.06 -0.84 21.12
CA GLU A 558 28.74 -2.11 21.37
C GLU A 558 27.81 -3.17 21.99
N ALA A 559 26.87 -2.75 22.84
CA ALA A 559 25.93 -3.62 23.53
C ALA A 559 24.67 -3.97 22.70
N SER A 560 24.50 -3.37 21.52
CA SER A 560 23.34 -3.68 20.66
C SER A 560 23.39 -5.16 20.27
N PRO A 561 22.30 -5.93 20.47
CA PRO A 561 22.31 -7.35 20.19
C PRO A 561 22.22 -7.61 18.68
N ILE A 562 22.97 -8.60 18.21
CA ILE A 562 22.82 -9.20 16.90
C ILE A 562 21.65 -10.18 16.98
N VAL A 563 20.59 -9.91 16.21
CA VAL A 563 19.33 -10.66 16.24
C VAL A 563 19.15 -11.57 15.03
N SER A 564 19.91 -11.35 13.96
CA SER A 564 19.87 -12.21 12.77
C SER A 564 21.17 -12.19 11.97
N ALA A 565 21.41 -13.26 11.21
CA ALA A 565 22.45 -13.36 10.20
C ALA A 565 21.89 -13.96 8.90
N ILE A 566 22.47 -13.53 7.78
CA ILE A 566 22.33 -14.18 6.48
C ILE A 566 23.72 -14.54 5.98
N TYR A 567 23.91 -15.82 5.66
CA TYR A 567 25.08 -16.34 4.94
C TYR A 567 24.66 -16.68 3.52
N ALA A 568 25.43 -16.25 2.54
CA ALA A 568 25.04 -16.39 1.14
C ALA A 568 26.22 -16.78 0.25
N THR A 569 25.91 -17.31 -0.93
CA THR A 569 26.90 -17.36 -2.02
C THR A 569 27.30 -15.94 -2.41
N PRO A 570 28.50 -15.72 -2.97
CA PRO A 570 28.89 -14.40 -3.46
C PRO A 570 27.87 -13.79 -4.43
N GLU A 571 27.28 -14.59 -5.31
CA GLU A 571 26.25 -14.13 -6.25
C GLU A 571 24.96 -13.68 -5.54
N ALA A 572 24.41 -14.51 -4.64
CA ALA A 572 23.21 -14.16 -3.90
C ALA A 572 23.44 -12.93 -2.99
N PHE A 573 24.63 -12.81 -2.41
CA PHE A 573 25.02 -11.65 -1.62
C PHE A 573 25.11 -10.37 -2.47
N GLN A 574 25.73 -10.44 -3.64
CA GLN A 574 25.83 -9.29 -4.56
C GLN A 574 24.46 -8.84 -5.06
N ASN A 575 23.56 -9.78 -5.36
CA ASN A 575 22.19 -9.45 -5.77
C ASN A 575 21.42 -8.73 -4.64
N ALA A 576 21.59 -9.16 -3.39
CA ALA A 576 21.00 -8.48 -2.24
C ALA A 576 21.61 -7.09 -2.01
N PHE A 577 22.90 -6.92 -2.30
CA PHE A 577 23.59 -5.62 -2.25
C PHE A 577 23.21 -4.69 -3.40
N ALA A 578 22.89 -5.19 -4.60
CA ALA A 578 22.51 -4.33 -5.71
C ALA A 578 21.08 -3.76 -5.59
N ALA A 579 20.27 -4.25 -4.64
CA ALA A 579 18.84 -3.95 -4.57
C ALA A 579 18.48 -2.80 -3.61
N ARG A 580 19.44 -2.22 -2.88
CA ARG A 580 19.17 -1.26 -1.79
C ARG A 580 20.23 -0.16 -1.69
N PRO A 581 19.90 0.98 -1.09
CA PRO A 581 20.89 2.00 -0.80
C PRO A 581 21.64 1.72 0.53
N PHE A 582 22.90 2.13 0.59
CA PHE A 582 23.82 1.86 1.69
C PHE A 582 24.70 3.05 2.03
N ASP A 583 25.04 3.12 3.31
CA ASP A 583 26.04 4.05 3.83
C ASP A 583 27.33 3.30 4.18
N ASN A 584 28.48 3.98 4.12
CA ASN A 584 29.70 3.45 4.72
C ASN A 584 29.53 3.33 6.24
N TRP A 585 30.19 2.35 6.85
CA TRP A 585 30.28 2.28 8.31
C TRP A 585 30.93 3.55 8.86
N LYS A 586 30.20 4.27 9.72
CA LYS A 586 30.60 5.52 10.38
C LYS A 586 30.71 5.35 11.91
N GLY A 587 30.64 4.11 12.40
CA GLY A 587 30.67 3.76 13.81
C GLY A 587 29.29 3.68 14.48
N TYR A 588 29.28 3.85 15.80
CA TYR A 588 28.07 3.78 16.63
C TYR A 588 27.27 5.08 16.55
N LEU A 589 26.25 5.14 15.67
CA LEU A 589 25.36 6.30 15.49
C LEU A 589 23.91 5.95 15.85
N ARG A 590 23.03 6.95 15.88
CA ARG A 590 21.57 6.71 15.90
C ARG A 590 21.12 6.10 14.59
N TYR A 591 20.00 5.38 14.64
CA TYR A 591 19.35 4.85 13.45
C TYR A 591 19.03 5.97 12.44
N SER A 592 18.37 7.03 12.91
CA SER A 592 18.07 8.23 12.09
C SER A 592 19.31 8.86 11.44
N GLU A 593 20.44 8.91 12.14
CA GLU A 593 21.70 9.45 11.58
C GLU A 593 22.23 8.64 10.38
N TYR A 594 21.92 7.34 10.30
CA TYR A 594 22.24 6.52 9.12
C TYR A 594 21.17 6.64 8.02
N MET A 595 19.91 6.96 8.36
CA MET A 595 18.77 6.88 7.44
C MET A 595 18.34 8.22 6.84
N ASP A 596 18.56 9.34 7.54
CA ASP A 596 18.10 10.67 7.12
C ASP A 596 19.06 11.37 6.16
N GLY A 597 20.23 10.76 5.91
CA GLY A 597 21.25 11.26 5.00
C GLY A 597 21.07 10.79 3.56
N GLN A 598 21.79 11.43 2.63
CA GLN A 598 22.02 10.81 1.32
C GLN A 598 22.91 9.59 1.52
N PHE A 599 22.44 8.43 1.07
CA PHE A 599 23.23 7.21 1.10
C PHE A 599 24.49 7.37 0.25
N ASP A 600 25.63 6.94 0.77
CA ASP A 600 26.90 6.93 0.03
C ASP A 600 26.82 6.09 -1.26
N TYR A 601 25.92 5.10 -1.31
CA TYR A 601 25.65 4.26 -2.46
C TYR A 601 24.14 4.08 -2.65
N SER A 602 23.67 4.25 -3.89
CA SER A 602 22.32 3.92 -4.32
C SER A 602 22.39 2.98 -5.53
N PRO A 603 21.46 2.00 -5.66
CA PRO A 603 21.36 1.10 -6.81
C PRO A 603 21.35 1.80 -8.16
#